data_AF-A0A1H3GP68-F1
#
_entry.id   AF-A0A1H3GP68-F1
#
_cell.length_a   1.000
_cell.length_b   1.000
_cell.length_c   1.000
_cell.angle_alpha   90.00
_cell.angle_beta   90.00
_cell.angle_gamma   90.00
#
_symmetry.space_group_name_H-M   'P 1'
#
loop_
_entity.id
_entity.type
_entity.pdbx_description
1 polymer ?
#
loop_
_entity_poly.entity_id
_entity_poly.type
_entity_poly.pdbx_seq_one_letter_code
_entity_poly.pdbx_strand_id
1 'polypeptide(L)'
;MGMDEDKRTLELNLGGRHYNIKTSLDDETTKRVVEILQEAFSQTSNRLGQEERFLLTSLHLAYNMVFLERRLQDALKDTEG
;
A
#
# COMPACT_ATOMS: atom_id res chain seq x y z
N MET A 1 24.61 -3.53 18.30
CA MET A 1 24.30 -2.16 18.76
C MET A 1 23.27 -1.60 17.78
N GLY A 2 22.19 -0.98 18.28
CA GLY A 2 20.82 -1.12 17.75
C GLY A 2 20.53 -0.64 16.32
N MET A 3 19.90 -1.51 15.51
CA MET A 3 19.25 -1.15 14.24
C MET A 3 17.85 -0.54 14.46
N ASP A 4 17.72 0.39 15.40
CA ASP A 4 16.42 1.00 15.77
C ASP A 4 16.44 2.54 15.77
N GLU A 5 17.56 3.19 15.40
CA GLU A 5 17.70 4.66 15.50
C GLU A 5 17.02 5.45 14.37
N ASP A 6 16.76 4.86 13.19
CA ASP A 6 16.12 5.56 12.06
C ASP A 6 14.67 5.13 11.78
N LYS A 7 13.99 4.52 12.77
CA LYS A 7 12.58 4.14 12.63
C LYS A 7 11.69 5.16 13.31
N ARG A 8 11.02 5.97 12.50
CA ARG A 8 9.98 6.89 12.96
C ARG A 8 8.64 6.18 13.14
N THR A 9 7.79 6.74 13.99
CA THR A 9 6.42 6.26 14.18
C THR A 9 5.49 6.97 13.20
N LEU A 10 4.81 6.19 12.37
CA LEU A 10 3.69 6.63 11.54
C LEU A 10 2.39 6.36 12.28
N GLU A 11 1.59 7.40 12.47
CA GLU A 11 0.21 7.30 12.91
C GLU A 11 -0.72 7.16 11.71
N LEU A 12 -1.47 6.06 11.63
CA LEU A 12 -2.36 5.76 10.51
C LEU A 12 -3.78 5.50 11.01
N ASN A 13 -4.73 6.23 10.44
CA ASN A 13 -6.16 5.95 10.61
C ASN A 13 -6.68 5.20 9.38
N LEU A 14 -7.21 3.99 9.57
CA LEU A 14 -7.73 3.17 8.48
C LEU A 14 -8.89 2.30 8.95
N GLY A 15 -10.02 2.38 8.24
CA GLY A 15 -11.23 1.62 8.58
C GLY A 15 -11.75 1.87 10.01
N GLY A 16 -11.60 3.09 10.51
CA GLY A 16 -12.02 3.47 11.87
C GLY A 16 -11.11 2.96 12.99
N ARG A 17 -9.95 2.36 12.66
CA ARG A 17 -8.91 1.99 13.62
C ARG A 17 -7.70 2.91 13.49
N HIS A 18 -7.04 3.14 14.61
CA HIS A 18 -5.80 3.89 14.71
C HIS A 18 -4.63 2.92 14.89
N TYR A 19 -3.55 3.12 14.14
CA TYR A 19 -2.38 2.26 14.11
C TYR A 19 -1.11 3.10 14.29
N ASN A 20 -0.18 2.59 15.10
CA ASN A 20 1.15 3.17 15.28
C ASN A 20 2.17 2.19 14.70
N ILE A 21 2.80 2.58 13.59
CA ILE A 21 3.67 1.70 12.79
C ILE A 21 5.08 2.29 12.79
N LYS A 22 6.08 1.49 13.17
CA LYS A 22 7.49 1.86 12.98
C LYS A 22 7.87 1.69 11.51
N THR A 23 8.37 2.74 10.88
CA THR A 23 8.80 2.72 9.47
C THR A 23 10.10 3.48 9.27
N SER A 24 10.88 3.07 8.27
CA SER A 24 12.07 3.79 7.79
C SER A 24 11.80 4.60 6.52
N LEU A 25 10.55 4.62 6.04
CA LEU A 25 10.16 5.43 4.88
C LEU A 25 10.19 6.90 5.24
N ASP A 26 10.68 7.74 4.33
CA ASP A 26 10.63 9.20 4.44
C ASP A 26 9.18 9.74 4.37
N ASP A 27 8.99 11.03 4.65
CA ASP A 27 7.67 11.68 4.67
C ASP A 27 6.92 11.60 3.35
N GLU A 28 7.61 11.84 2.25
CA GLU A 28 6.97 11.87 0.95
C GLU A 28 6.52 10.46 0.54
N THR A 29 7.41 9.49 0.69
CA THR A 29 7.10 8.08 0.41
C THR A 29 6.00 7.56 1.33
N THR A 30 6.06 7.89 2.62
CA THR A 30 5.02 7.50 3.58
C THR A 30 3.66 8.05 3.19
N LYS A 31 3.59 9.35 2.85
CA LYS A 31 2.34 10.00 2.43
C LYS A 31 1.74 9.30 1.21
N ARG A 32 2.54 9.07 0.17
CA ARG A 32 2.09 8.40 -1.06
C ARG A 32 1.56 6.98 -0.78
N VAL A 33 2.27 6.21 0.04
CA VAL A 33 1.84 4.85 0.41
C VAL A 33 0.52 4.86 1.18
N VAL A 34 0.35 5.81 2.12
CA VAL A 34 -0.89 5.97 2.89
C VAL A 34 -2.05 6.37 1.98
N GLU A 35 -1.84 7.28 1.04
CA GLU A 35 -2.86 7.69 0.07
C GLU A 35 -3.33 6.50 -0.78
N ILE A 36 -2.39 5.72 -1.34
CA ILE A 36 -2.69 4.50 -2.11
C ILE A 36 -3.49 3.49 -1.27
N LEU A 37 -3.07 3.27 -0.03
CA LEU A 37 -3.74 2.34 0.88
C LEU A 37 -5.16 2.80 1.23
N GLN A 38 -5.36 4.09 1.52
CA GLN A 38 -6.67 4.65 1.81
C GLN A 38 -7.59 4.58 0.59
N GLU A 39 -7.08 4.89 -0.59
CA GLU A 39 -7.84 4.78 -1.84
C GLU A 39 -8.28 3.34 -2.07
N ALA A 40 -7.35 2.38 -2.04
CA ALA A 40 -7.66 0.97 -2.23
C ALA A 40 -8.66 0.44 -1.18
N PHE A 41 -8.50 0.84 0.08
CA PHE A 41 -9.43 0.45 1.15
C PHE A 41 -10.82 1.08 0.98
N SER A 42 -10.91 2.30 0.45
CA SER A 42 -12.18 2.99 0.19
C SER A 42 -13.00 2.33 -0.93
N GLN A 43 -12.34 1.66 -1.87
CA GLN A 43 -12.98 0.91 -2.95
C GLN A 43 -13.54 -0.45 -2.49
N THR A 44 -13.14 -0.93 -1.30
CA THR A 44 -13.71 -2.16 -0.74
C THR A 44 -15.11 -1.93 -0.16
N SER A 45 -16.02 -2.87 -0.41
CA SER A 45 -17.40 -2.79 0.06
C SER A 45 -17.49 -2.58 1.57
N ASN A 46 -18.24 -1.57 1.99
CA ASN A 46 -18.50 -1.27 3.40
C ASN A 46 -19.45 -2.27 4.08
N ARG A 47 -20.05 -3.20 3.32
CA ARG A 47 -20.90 -4.29 3.84
C ARG A 47 -20.09 -5.45 4.42
N LEU A 48 -18.79 -5.49 4.14
CA LEU A 48 -17.89 -6.55 4.57
C LEU A 48 -17.34 -6.26 5.96
N GLY A 49 -16.97 -7.33 6.66
CA GLY A 49 -16.23 -7.24 7.91
C GLY A 49 -14.88 -6.55 7.71
N GLN A 50 -14.35 -5.94 8.76
CA GLN A 50 -13.11 -5.18 8.66
C GLN A 50 -11.91 -6.03 8.22
N GLU A 51 -11.80 -7.27 8.71
CA GLU A 51 -10.74 -8.20 8.30
C GLU A 51 -10.86 -8.57 6.82
N GLU A 52 -12.06 -8.85 6.34
CA GLU A 52 -12.33 -9.13 4.92
C GLU A 52 -11.98 -7.93 4.03
N ARG A 53 -12.30 -6.71 4.48
CA ARG A 53 -11.93 -5.49 3.77
C ARG A 53 -10.41 -5.33 3.67
N PHE A 54 -9.67 -5.59 4.74
CA PHE A 54 -8.21 -5.55 4.72
C PHE A 54 -7.62 -6.61 3.79
N LEU A 55 -8.15 -7.83 3.83
CA LEU A 55 -7.72 -8.90 2.94
C LEU A 55 -7.95 -8.53 1.48
N LEU A 56 -9.15 -8.06 1.12
CA LEU A 56 -9.46 -7.63 -0.25
C LEU A 56 -8.62 -6.45 -0.70
N THR A 57 -8.39 -5.47 0.17
CA THR A 57 -7.49 -4.34 -0.11
C THR A 57 -6.09 -4.84 -0.46
N SER A 58 -5.58 -5.79 0.33
CA SER A 58 -4.25 -6.38 0.11
C SER A 58 -4.18 -7.15 -1.22
N LEU A 59 -5.22 -7.96 -1.52
CA LEU A 59 -5.32 -8.69 -2.78
C LEU A 59 -5.38 -7.74 -3.99
N HIS A 60 -6.13 -6.64 -3.87
CA HIS A 60 -6.24 -5.62 -4.91
C HIS A 60 -4.90 -4.93 -5.18
N LEU A 61 -4.20 -4.50 -4.13
CA LEU A 61 -2.87 -3.89 -4.26
C LEU A 61 -1.85 -4.85 -4.87
N ALA A 62 -1.84 -6.12 -4.44
CA ALA A 62 -0.96 -7.15 -5.00
C ALA A 62 -1.25 -7.39 -6.49
N TYR A 63 -2.52 -7.47 -6.88
CA TYR A 63 -2.92 -7.58 -8.27
C TYR A 63 -2.42 -6.39 -9.10
N ASN A 64 -2.61 -5.16 -8.61
CA ASN A 64 -2.18 -3.95 -9.31
C ASN A 64 -0.66 -3.94 -9.54
N MET A 65 0.14 -4.37 -8.55
CA MET A 65 1.60 -4.49 -8.71
C MET A 65 1.97 -5.47 -9.82
N VAL A 66 1.40 -6.68 -9.80
CA VAL A 66 1.67 -7.70 -10.84
C VAL A 66 1.18 -7.26 -12.22
N PHE A 67 0.03 -6.59 -12.28
CA PHE A 67 -0.53 -6.07 -13.52
C PHE A 67 0.35 -4.96 -14.12
N LEU A 68 0.82 -4.02 -13.30
CA LEU A 68 1.71 -2.94 -13.72
C LEU A 68 3.06 -3.48 -14.18
N GLU A 69 3.64 -4.45 -13.47
CA GLU A 69 4.88 -5.12 -13.87
C GLU A 69 4.77 -5.72 -15.28
N ARG A 70 3.70 -6.48 -15.54
CA ARG A 70 3.45 -7.07 -16.87
C ARG A 70 3.30 -6.02 -17.95
N ARG A 71 2.51 -4.97 -17.69
CA ARG A 71 2.32 -3.88 -18.67
C ARG A 71 3.60 -3.14 -18.99
N LEU A 72 4.48 -2.95 -17.99
CA LEU A 72 5.79 -2.34 -18.20
C LEU A 72 6.69 -3.26 -19.03
N GLN A 73 6.70 -4.57 -18.74
CA GLN A 73 7.45 -5.55 -19.53
C GLN A 73 6.99 -5.59 -21.00
N ASP A 74 5.68 -5.52 -21.24
CA ASP A 74 5.13 -5.50 -22.60
C ASP A 74 5.49 -4.20 -23.33
N ALA A 75 5.32 -3.05 -22.67
CA ALA A 75 5.68 -1.75 -23.25
C ALA A 75 7.18 -1.64 -23.60
N LEU A 76 8.06 -2.23 -22.78
CA LEU A 76 9.50 -2.26 -23.05
C LEU A 76 9.84 -3.09 -24.29
N LYS A 77 9.20 -4.25 -24.46
CA LYS A 77 9.39 -5.11 -25.65
C LYS A 77 8.95 -4.41 -26.93
N ASP A 78 7.85 -3.67 -26.88
CA ASP A 78 7.33 -2.93 -28.05
C ASP A 78 8.26 -1.78 -28.50
N THR A 79 9.07 -1.23 -27.58
CA THR A 79 10.08 -0.21 -27.91
C THR A 79 11.41 -0.76 -28.45
N GLU A 80 11.68 -2.06 -28.29
CA GLU A 80 12.90 -2.71 -28.81
C GLU A 80 12.69 -3.37 -30.19
N GLY A 81 11.45 -3.39 -30.70
CA GLY A 81 11.03 -3.99 -31.97
C GLY A 81 10.94 -3.04 -33.16
#